data_AF-A0A821R5G2-F1
#
_entry.id   AF-A0A821R5G2-F1
#
_cell.length_a   1.000
_cell.length_b   1.000
_cell.length_c   1.000
_cell.angle_alpha   90.00
_cell.angle_beta   90.00
_cell.angle_gamma   90.00
#
_symmetry.space_group_name_H-M   'P 1'
#
loop_
_entity.id
_entity.type
_entity.pdbx_description
1 polymer ?
#
loop_
_entity_poly.entity_id
_entity_poly.type
_entity_poly.pdbx_seq_one_letter_code
_entity_poly.pdbx_strand_id
1 'polypeptide(L)'
;HSPLKMYSEFHKKHCLISGQGPIADIAKNLGFTKVTTIEQLCDAFPNLDMVDHKKRRGFHSPFRDYFLPIEAVVLFGEPVRWETCLQLIIDV
;
A
#
# COMPACT_ATOMS: atom_id res chain seq x y z
N HIS A 1 -3.05 -14.98 17.39
CA HIS A 1 -1.84 -14.14 17.52
C HIS A 1 -1.23 -13.98 16.13
N SER A 2 -1.09 -12.75 15.62
CA SER A 2 -0.39 -12.50 14.35
C SER A 2 1.07 -12.15 14.66
N PRO A 3 2.07 -12.78 14.01
CA PRO A 3 3.49 -12.44 14.18
C PRO A 3 3.79 -10.95 13.95
N LEU A 4 3.02 -10.29 13.08
CA LEU A 4 3.14 -8.86 12.76
C LEU A 4 2.95 -7.93 13.96
N LYS A 5 2.28 -8.38 15.03
CA LYS A 5 2.17 -7.59 16.27
C LYS A 5 3.51 -7.47 17.00
N MET A 6 4.46 -8.38 16.78
CA MET A 6 5.76 -8.35 17.44
C MET A 6 6.75 -7.38 16.75
N TYR A 7 6.52 -7.07 15.47
CA TYR A 7 7.37 -6.19 14.65
C TYR A 7 7.07 -4.70 14.86
N SER A 8 7.07 -4.28 16.14
CA SER A 8 6.72 -2.91 16.55
C SER A 8 7.63 -1.81 15.98
N GLU A 9 8.85 -2.16 15.56
CA GLU A 9 9.79 -1.26 14.88
C GLU A 9 9.26 -0.74 13.53
N PHE A 10 8.37 -1.49 12.87
CA PHE A 10 7.74 -1.09 11.61
C PHE A 10 6.39 -0.38 11.82
N HIS A 11 5.81 -0.40 13.02
CA HIS A 11 4.47 0.14 13.27
C HIS A 11 4.39 1.67 13.13
N LYS A 12 5.52 2.37 13.32
CA LYS A 12 5.63 3.83 13.16
C LYS A 12 6.10 4.28 11.78
N LYS A 13 6.58 3.34 10.97
CA LYS A 13 7.00 3.56 9.59
C LYS A 13 5.79 3.71 8.69
N HIS A 14 5.93 4.48 7.62
CA HIS A 14 4.95 4.52 6.55
C HIS A 14 5.04 3.23 5.73
N CYS A 15 4.07 2.34 5.93
CA CYS A 15 4.05 1.03 5.31
C CYS A 15 3.08 0.97 4.13
N LEU A 16 3.56 0.45 3.01
CA LEU A 16 2.72 0.00 1.90
C LEU A 16 2.21 -1.41 2.21
N ILE A 17 0.89 -1.58 2.24
CA ILE A 17 0.25 -2.85 2.60
C ILE A 17 -0.40 -3.46 1.36
N SER A 18 -0.10 -4.73 1.12
CA SER A 18 -0.74 -5.55 0.09
C SER A 18 -1.31 -6.84 0.68
N GLY A 19 -2.46 -7.28 0.17
CA GLY A 19 -3.16 -8.46 0.64
C GLY A 19 -4.64 -8.44 0.23
N GLN A 20 -5.44 -9.25 0.92
CA GLN A 20 -6.87 -9.43 0.63
C GLN A 20 -7.75 -8.98 1.79
N GLY A 21 -8.97 -8.53 1.48
CA GLY A 21 -9.96 -8.08 2.47
C GLY A 21 -9.67 -6.66 3.00
N PRO A 22 -10.16 -6.30 4.20
CA PRO A 22 -10.04 -4.95 4.75
C PRO A 22 -8.62 -4.69 5.32
N ILE A 23 -7.60 -4.74 4.46
CA ILE A 23 -6.19 -4.73 4.84
C ILE A 23 -5.77 -3.48 5.63
N ALA A 24 -6.38 -2.32 5.36
CA ALA A 24 -6.10 -1.10 6.11
C ALA A 24 -6.53 -1.22 7.58
N ASP A 25 -7.71 -1.79 7.84
CA ASP A 25 -8.23 -1.99 9.20
C ASP A 25 -7.46 -3.09 9.92
N ILE A 26 -7.10 -4.17 9.20
CA ILE A 26 -6.23 -5.22 9.73
C ILE A 26 -4.88 -4.63 10.15
N ALA A 27 -4.26 -3.79 9.31
CA ALA A 27 -2.98 -3.14 9.63
C ALA A 27 -3.07 -2.25 10.87
N LYS A 28 -4.12 -1.43 10.97
CA LYS A 28 -4.36 -0.60 12.17
C LYS A 28 -4.55 -1.45 13.43
N ASN A 29 -5.32 -2.54 13.35
CA ASN A 29 -5.53 -3.47 14.46
C ASN A 29 -4.25 -4.23 14.87
N LEU A 30 -3.26 -4.33 13.98
CA LEU A 30 -1.95 -4.90 14.27
C LEU A 30 -0.97 -3.90 14.90
N GLY A 31 -1.27 -2.60 14.83
CA GLY A 31 -0.47 -1.53 15.43
C GLY A 31 0.16 -0.57 14.40
N PHE A 32 0.00 -0.80 13.10
CA PHE A 32 0.54 0.09 12.07
C PHE A 32 -0.20 1.43 12.07
N THR A 33 0.56 2.52 12.18
CA THR A 33 0.02 3.88 12.35
C THR A 33 -0.04 4.68 11.06
N LYS A 34 0.85 4.40 10.11
CA LYS A 34 0.94 5.06 8.80
C LYS A 34 0.83 3.99 7.72
N VAL A 35 -0.36 3.85 7.17
CA VAL A 35 -0.71 2.77 6.24
C VAL A 35 -1.21 3.37 4.95
N THR A 36 -0.60 2.96 3.84
CA THR A 36 -1.13 3.15 2.49
C THR A 36 -1.38 1.78 1.88
N THR A 37 -2.54 1.56 1.27
CA THR A 37 -2.81 0.33 0.49
C THR A 37 -2.36 0.49 -0.95
N ILE A 38 -2.15 -0.62 -1.67
CA ILE A 38 -1.90 -0.59 -3.12
C ILE A 38 -2.94 0.25 -3.87
N GLU A 39 -4.22 0.12 -3.50
CA GLU A 39 -5.31 0.87 -4.13
C GLU A 39 -5.18 2.38 -3.89
N GLN A 40 -4.87 2.78 -2.65
CA GLN A 40 -4.64 4.19 -2.32
C GLN A 40 -3.40 4.75 -3.03
N LEU A 41 -2.34 3.93 -3.21
CA LEU A 41 -1.16 4.31 -3.97
C LEU A 41 -1.51 4.56 -5.45
N CYS A 42 -2.26 3.65 -6.07
CA CYS A 42 -2.77 3.84 -7.44
C CYS A 42 -3.62 5.10 -7.56
N ASP A 43 -4.50 5.37 -6.60
CA ASP A 43 -5.39 6.54 -6.64
C ASP A 43 -4.61 7.85 -6.46
N ALA A 44 -3.56 7.84 -5.62
CA ALA A 44 -2.68 8.99 -5.44
C ALA A 44 -1.77 9.23 -6.65
N PHE A 45 -1.30 8.15 -7.28
CA PHE A 45 -0.37 8.17 -8.40
C PHE A 45 -0.89 7.30 -9.56
N PRO A 46 -1.94 7.73 -10.27
CA PRO A 46 -2.57 6.92 -11.32
C PRO A 46 -1.62 6.53 -12.45
N ASN A 47 -0.58 7.33 -12.70
CA ASN A 47 0.44 7.05 -13.71
C ASN A 47 1.45 5.97 -13.29
N LEU A 48 1.47 5.58 -12.02
CA LEU A 48 2.41 4.58 -11.50
C LEU A 48 1.95 3.16 -11.85
N ASP A 49 0.64 2.91 -11.99
CA ASP A 49 0.14 1.59 -12.39
C ASP A 49 0.39 1.37 -13.88
N MET A 50 1.50 0.69 -14.17
CA MET A 50 1.91 0.44 -15.54
C MET A 50 1.19 -0.75 -16.17
N VAL A 51 0.31 -1.43 -15.44
CA VAL A 51 -0.45 -2.59 -15.92
C VAL A 51 -1.89 -2.20 -16.24
N ASP A 52 -2.56 -1.44 -15.36
CA ASP A 52 -3.94 -0.99 -15.57
C ASP A 52 -3.99 0.38 -16.26
N HIS A 53 -3.92 0.37 -17.59
CA HIS A 53 -4.01 1.57 -18.41
C HIS A 53 -5.33 2.35 -18.26
N LYS A 54 -6.41 1.74 -17.75
CA LYS A 54 -7.70 2.43 -17.56
C LYS A 54 -7.62 3.39 -16.37
N LYS A 55 -6.90 3.02 -15.31
CA LYS A 55 -6.72 3.84 -14.11
C LYS A 55 -5.79 5.03 -14.31
N ARG A 56 -4.90 4.97 -15.31
CA ARG A 56 -3.97 6.07 -15.65
C ARG A 56 -4.64 7.37 -16.09
N ARG A 57 -5.93 7.34 -16.46
CA ARG A 57 -6.69 8.54 -16.87
C ARG A 57 -7.33 9.28 -15.70
N GLY A 58 -7.08 8.84 -14.46
CA GLY A 58 -7.62 9.45 -13.25
C GLY A 58 -6.98 10.81 -12.94
N PHE A 59 -7.74 11.68 -12.28
CA PHE A 59 -7.19 12.91 -11.69
C PHE A 59 -6.19 12.55 -10.59
N HIS A 60 -5.09 13.29 -10.51
CA HIS A 60 -4.19 13.19 -9.39
C HIS A 60 -4.90 13.58 -8.10
N SER A 61 -4.73 12.76 -7.06
CA SER A 61 -5.20 13.11 -5.73
C SER A 61 -4.56 14.42 -5.27
N PRO A 62 -5.33 15.37 -4.70
CA PRO A 62 -4.76 16.60 -4.12
C PRO A 62 -3.83 16.32 -2.94
N PHE A 63 -3.88 15.10 -2.38
CA PHE A 63 -3.02 14.66 -1.30
C PHE A 63 -1.64 14.18 -1.77
N ARG A 64 -1.39 14.13 -3.08
CA ARG A 64 -0.11 13.71 -3.66
C ARG A 64 1.08 14.48 -3.10
N ASP A 65 0.93 15.79 -2.95
CA ASP A 65 2.02 16.67 -2.48
C ASP A 65 2.35 16.47 -1.00
N TYR A 66 1.46 15.81 -0.24
CA TYR A 66 1.64 15.45 1.17
C TYR A 66 1.96 13.97 1.36
N PHE A 67 2.14 13.22 0.27
CA PHE A 67 2.43 11.80 0.33
C PHE A 67 3.87 11.58 0.84
N LEU A 68 3.99 10.99 2.02
CA LEU A 68 5.28 10.69 2.62
C LEU A 68 5.94 9.49 1.93
N PRO A 69 7.28 9.42 1.89
CA PRO A 69 8.00 8.24 1.37
C PRO A 69 7.52 6.96 2.04
N ILE A 70 7.45 5.87 1.28
CA ILE A 70 7.21 4.53 1.81
C ILE A 70 8.52 4.02 2.42
N GLU A 71 8.45 3.49 3.63
CA GLU A 71 9.62 3.05 4.40
C GLU A 71 9.68 1.52 4.58
N ALA A 72 8.58 0.83 4.30
CA ALA A 72 8.48 -0.63 4.34
C ALA A 72 7.30 -1.12 3.49
N VAL A 73 7.43 -2.33 2.93
CA VAL A 73 6.34 -3.06 2.28
C VAL A 73 5.96 -4.24 3.15
N VAL A 74 4.66 -4.44 3.40
CA VAL A 74 4.15 -5.57 4.18
C VAL A 74 3.10 -6.33 3.38
N LEU A 75 3.33 -7.63 3.22
CA LEU A 75 2.41 -8.54 2.53
C LEU A 75 1.64 -9.33 3.58
N PHE A 76 0.33 -9.12 3.69
CA PHE A 76 -0.55 -9.89 4.58
C PHE A 76 -0.94 -11.25 3.99
N GLY A 77 -0.71 -11.44 2.69
CA GLY A 77 -1.01 -12.66 1.95
C GLY A 77 -0.87 -12.41 0.46
N GLU A 78 -1.35 -13.34 -0.34
CA GLU A 78 -1.30 -13.25 -1.80
C GLU A 78 -2.21 -12.12 -2.32
N PRO A 79 -1.70 -11.17 -3.12
CA PRO A 79 -2.55 -10.18 -3.77
C PRO A 79 -3.51 -10.83 -4.77
N VAL A 80 -4.69 -10.23 -5.01
CA VAL A 80 -5.65 -10.73 -6.01
C VAL A 80 -5.20 -10.42 -7.45
N ARG A 81 -4.48 -9.31 -7.65
CA ARG A 81 -3.97 -8.84 -8.96
C ARG A 81 -2.46 -8.71 -8.89
N TRP A 82 -1.76 -9.81 -9.13
CA TRP A 82 -0.32 -9.90 -8.91
C TRP A 82 0.47 -8.95 -9.81
N GLU A 83 0.02 -8.67 -11.03
CA GLU A 83 0.75 -7.87 -12.00
C GLU A 83 0.94 -6.41 -11.53
N THR A 84 -0.17 -5.73 -11.20
CA THR A 84 -0.12 -4.38 -10.62
C THR A 84 0.60 -4.38 -9.27
N CYS A 85 0.30 -5.35 -8.40
CA CYS A 85 0.89 -5.37 -7.06
C CYS A 85 2.41 -5.57 -7.12
N LEU A 86 2.91 -6.50 -7.93
CA LEU A 86 4.34 -6.76 -8.06
C LEU A 86 5.07 -5.57 -8.67
N GLN A 87 4.53 -4.98 -9.75
CA GLN A 87 5.12 -3.79 -10.36
C GLN A 87 5.26 -2.66 -9.33
N LEU A 88 4.18 -2.37 -8.59
CA LEU A 88 4.21 -1.30 -7.60
C LEU A 88 5.14 -1.59 -6.43
N ILE A 89 5.19 -2.84 -5.94
CA ILE A 89 6.08 -3.26 -4.85
C ILE A 89 7.56 -3.14 -5.25
N ILE A 90 7.89 -3.34 -6.53
CA ILE A 90 9.28 -3.22 -7.03
C ILE A 90 9.66 -1.74 -7.24
N ASP A 91 8.72 -0.90 -7.62
CA ASP A 91 8.97 0.50 -7.97
C ASP A 91 9.09 1.44 -6.77
N VAL A 92 8.55 1.06 -5.60
CA VAL A 92 8.61 1.83 -4.34
C VAL A 92 9.75 1.42 -3.41
#